data_AF-A0A1Y2C300-F1
#
_entry.id   AF-A0A1Y2C300-F1
#
_cell.length_a   1.000
_cell.length_b   1.000
_cell.length_c   1.000
_cell.angle_alpha   90.00
_cell.angle_beta   90.00
_cell.angle_gamma   90.00
#
_symmetry.space_group_name_H-M   'P 1'
#
loop_
_entity.id
_entity.type
_entity.pdbx_description
1 polymer ?
#
loop_
_entity_poly.entity_id
_entity_poly.type
_entity_poly.pdbx_seq_one_letter_code
_entity_poly.pdbx_strand_id
1 'polypeptide(L)'
;MSILVNALLLQTKFAVADLVPPKFKFGFPAALCNHTGSLVFSLLSAILLTVASYLVENAISNSNGNLFLGLGGASLHLSNAVTWMVFGMHLINFVELLQLFRNPGSNATVSLSMGELERVREGHIFPIAVYSFDVVMNLSIVILCYFEKWSFRWAEQWYFATITTIGFSQYGLKTDLGKIYCQILGVYGFLHLATILGIFAGMVLDSLKTRVEFLVTTFDQDTDQIERKSVVPGSIKTSKFKSRFRRFARHHEVLTMIFVVFAIWAFGTISFAIIEDWRYVQASYFIVNVVLTEGYMDLYPSTSIGRIFIYYYSLLSYGVWAYAISFLVEKLHNAKVVVVRRQNNHRISVLAKRESMINRGSSGV
;
A
#
# COMPACT_ATOMS: atom_id res chain seq x y z
N MET A 1 -10.77 -23.77 -18.94
CA MET A 1 -10.57 -22.65 -17.98
C MET A 1 -11.30 -21.36 -18.36
N SER A 2 -11.16 -20.83 -19.59
CA SER A 2 -11.82 -19.56 -19.99
C SER A 2 -13.37 -19.58 -19.93
N ILE A 3 -13.99 -20.74 -20.23
CA ILE A 3 -15.46 -20.89 -20.17
C ILE A 3 -15.97 -20.92 -18.72
N LEU A 4 -15.23 -21.54 -17.79
CA LEU A 4 -15.61 -21.61 -16.37
C LEU A 4 -15.48 -20.24 -15.69
N VAL A 5 -14.43 -19.47 -16.01
CA VAL A 5 -14.22 -18.12 -15.51
C VAL A 5 -15.30 -17.16 -16.03
N ASN A 6 -15.68 -17.27 -17.31
CA ASN A 6 -16.76 -16.47 -17.87
C ASN A 6 -18.15 -16.87 -17.32
N ALA A 7 -18.39 -18.15 -17.04
CA ALA A 7 -19.62 -18.61 -16.39
C ALA A 7 -19.74 -18.11 -14.94
N LEU A 8 -18.64 -18.09 -14.18
CA LEU A 8 -18.58 -17.50 -12.83
C LEU A 8 -18.74 -15.97 -12.85
N LEU A 9 -18.17 -15.28 -13.85
CA LEU A 9 -18.32 -13.83 -14.03
C LEU A 9 -19.73 -13.45 -14.53
N LEU A 10 -20.42 -14.34 -15.25
CA LEU A 10 -21.81 -14.15 -15.67
C LEU A 10 -22.78 -14.39 -14.50
N GLN A 11 -22.57 -15.42 -13.68
CA GLN A 11 -23.40 -15.68 -12.50
C GLN A 11 -23.28 -14.56 -11.44
N THR A 12 -22.10 -13.96 -11.28
CA THR A 12 -21.89 -12.82 -10.37
C THR A 12 -22.52 -11.52 -10.88
N LYS A 13 -22.61 -11.33 -12.21
CA LYS A 13 -23.25 -10.12 -12.79
C LYS A 13 -24.78 -10.15 -12.77
N PHE A 14 -25.41 -11.33 -12.84
CA PHE A 14 -26.87 -11.43 -12.84
C PHE A 14 -27.50 -11.50 -11.44
N ALA A 15 -26.73 -11.75 -10.37
CA ALA A 15 -27.26 -11.86 -9.00
C ALA A 15 -27.27 -10.54 -8.21
N VAL A 16 -26.63 -9.47 -8.71
CA VAL A 16 -26.38 -8.23 -7.94
C VAL A 16 -27.33 -7.09 -8.33
N ALA A 17 -28.22 -7.28 -9.30
CA ALA A 17 -28.99 -6.19 -9.89
C ALA A 17 -30.11 -5.60 -9.01
N ASP A 18 -30.61 -6.31 -7.98
CA ASP A 18 -31.78 -5.82 -7.19
C ASP A 18 -31.73 -6.10 -5.67
N LEU A 19 -30.57 -6.50 -5.12
CA LEU A 19 -30.45 -6.62 -3.66
C LEU A 19 -30.09 -5.26 -3.08
N VAL A 20 -31.07 -4.59 -2.47
CA VAL A 20 -30.82 -3.46 -1.55
C VAL A 20 -29.70 -3.91 -0.60
N PRO A 21 -28.56 -3.19 -0.54
CA PRO A 21 -27.43 -3.64 0.26
C PRO A 21 -27.88 -3.82 1.72
N PRO A 22 -27.51 -4.94 2.38
CA PRO A 22 -27.92 -5.19 3.74
C PRO A 22 -27.43 -4.04 4.63
N LYS A 23 -28.38 -3.33 5.24
CA LYS A 23 -28.10 -2.29 6.22
C LYS A 23 -27.81 -2.96 7.56
N PHE A 24 -26.54 -3.01 7.96
CA PHE A 24 -26.15 -3.53 9.27
C PHE A 24 -26.48 -2.49 10.34
N LYS A 25 -27.22 -2.92 11.38
CA LYS A 25 -27.54 -2.06 12.53
C LYS A 25 -26.46 -2.22 13.59
N PHE A 26 -25.75 -1.14 13.88
CA PHE A 26 -24.70 -1.12 14.90
C PHE A 26 -25.21 -0.42 16.16
N GLY A 27 -25.15 -1.09 17.32
CA GLY A 27 -25.62 -0.53 18.59
C GLY A 27 -24.55 0.34 19.25
N PHE A 28 -24.93 1.56 19.63
CA PHE A 28 -24.00 2.54 20.23
C PHE A 28 -23.21 2.03 21.45
N PRO A 29 -23.81 1.37 22.47
CA PRO A 29 -23.07 1.00 23.68
C PRO A 29 -21.97 -0.03 23.43
N ALA A 30 -22.24 -1.02 22.57
CA ALA A 30 -21.26 -2.05 22.21
C ALA A 30 -20.13 -1.47 21.36
N ALA A 31 -20.47 -0.58 20.42
CA ALA A 31 -19.49 0.12 19.59
C ALA A 31 -18.54 0.98 20.44
N LEU A 32 -19.12 1.75 21.37
CA LEU A 32 -18.36 2.60 22.27
C LEU A 32 -17.41 1.78 23.15
N CYS A 33 -17.89 0.68 23.73
CA CYS A 33 -17.07 -0.22 24.54
C CYS A 33 -15.88 -0.77 23.74
N ASN A 34 -16.12 -1.29 22.53
CA ASN A 34 -15.08 -1.88 21.70
C ASN A 34 -14.02 -0.84 21.27
N HIS A 35 -14.45 0.31 20.74
CA HIS A 35 -13.51 1.34 20.30
C HIS A 35 -12.73 1.95 21.47
N THR A 36 -13.37 2.12 22.65
CA THR A 36 -12.68 2.58 23.86
C THR A 36 -11.65 1.55 24.32
N GLY A 37 -12.00 0.26 24.33
CA GLY A 37 -11.09 -0.83 24.66
C GLY A 37 -9.87 -0.88 23.76
N SER A 38 -10.05 -0.80 22.43
CA SER A 38 -8.95 -0.76 21.46
C SER A 38 -8.07 0.49 21.63
N LEU A 39 -8.66 1.65 21.92
CA LEU A 39 -7.92 2.89 22.15
C LEU A 39 -7.05 2.80 23.41
N VAL A 40 -7.60 2.31 24.51
CA VAL A 40 -6.87 2.13 25.77
C VAL A 40 -5.76 1.08 25.61
N PHE A 41 -6.06 -0.05 24.98
CA PHE A 41 -5.07 -1.10 24.72
C PHE A 41 -3.91 -0.59 23.87
N SER A 42 -4.20 0.09 22.76
CA SER A 42 -3.17 0.63 21.88
C SER A 42 -2.33 1.71 22.56
N LEU A 43 -2.94 2.60 23.35
CA LEU A 43 -2.22 3.59 24.15
C LEU A 43 -1.27 2.94 25.17
N LEU A 44 -1.76 1.96 25.93
CA LEU A 44 -0.95 1.24 26.91
C LEU A 44 0.22 0.52 26.24
N SER A 45 -0.02 -0.15 25.11
CA SER A 45 1.05 -0.82 24.36
C SER A 45 2.11 0.18 23.86
N ALA A 46 1.70 1.34 23.33
CA ALA A 46 2.62 2.37 22.85
C ALA A 46 3.46 2.97 23.99
N ILE A 47 2.85 3.24 25.15
CA ILE A 47 3.57 3.71 26.34
C ILE A 47 4.57 2.65 26.83
N LEU A 48 4.13 1.39 26.98
CA LEU A 48 4.99 0.30 27.44
C LEU A 48 6.19 0.12 26.50
N LEU A 49 5.96 0.17 25.19
CA LEU A 49 7.02 -0.01 24.21
C LEU A 49 7.97 1.21 24.12
N THR A 50 7.45 2.42 24.37
CA THR A 50 8.28 3.63 24.52
C THR A 50 9.18 3.51 25.76
N VAL A 51 8.63 3.07 26.89
CA VAL A 51 9.40 2.84 28.13
C VAL A 51 10.44 1.75 27.90
N ALA A 52 10.07 0.63 27.27
CA ALA A 52 11.00 -0.44 26.92
C ALA A 52 12.13 0.08 26.01
N SER A 53 11.80 0.85 24.97
CA SER A 53 12.78 1.48 24.08
C SER A 53 13.78 2.35 24.86
N TYR A 54 13.27 3.22 25.72
CA TYR A 54 14.11 4.11 26.54
C TYR A 54 15.00 3.35 27.54
N LEU A 55 14.48 2.31 28.19
CA LEU A 55 15.25 1.49 29.13
C LEU A 55 16.39 0.75 28.43
N VAL A 56 16.12 0.21 27.23
CA VAL A 56 17.14 -0.49 26.46
C VAL A 56 18.18 0.49 25.92
N GLU A 57 17.77 1.66 25.44
CA GLU A 57 18.68 2.70 24.95
C GLU A 57 19.63 3.19 26.07
N ASN A 58 19.13 3.39 27.29
CA ASN A 58 19.96 3.71 28.45
C ASN A 58 20.91 2.57 28.83
N ALA A 59 20.46 1.31 28.75
CA ALA A 59 21.32 0.16 28.98
C ALA A 59 22.44 0.05 27.93
N ILE A 60 22.18 0.44 26.68
CA ILE A 60 23.18 0.52 25.61
C ILE A 60 24.21 1.63 25.90
N SER A 61 23.74 2.83 26.25
CA SER A 61 24.62 3.97 26.59
C SER A 61 25.58 3.64 27.74
N ASN A 62 25.15 2.81 28.69
CA ASN A 62 25.95 2.43 29.85
C ASN A 62 26.91 1.24 29.61
N SER A 63 26.82 0.53 28.47
CA SER A 63 27.52 -0.75 28.26
C SER A 63 28.69 -0.73 27.27
N ASN A 64 29.26 0.44 26.93
CA ASN A 64 30.35 0.58 25.94
C ASN A 64 30.04 -0.10 24.58
N GLY A 65 28.76 -0.26 24.23
CA GLY A 65 28.29 -0.55 22.88
C GLY A 65 28.43 -1.98 22.34
N ASN A 66 28.94 -2.97 23.09
CA ASN A 66 29.30 -4.26 22.49
C ASN A 66 28.29 -5.42 22.62
N LEU A 67 27.23 -5.32 23.44
CA LEU A 67 26.34 -6.48 23.67
C LEU A 67 24.83 -6.24 23.39
N PHE A 68 24.36 -4.99 23.37
CA PHE A 68 22.91 -4.68 23.34
C PHE A 68 22.39 -3.96 22.08
N LEU A 69 23.23 -3.70 21.07
CA LEU A 69 22.81 -3.14 19.77
C LEU A 69 21.77 -3.98 19.00
N GLY A 70 21.53 -5.21 19.45
CA GLY A 70 20.45 -6.05 18.95
C GLY A 70 19.13 -5.82 19.69
N LEU A 71 19.10 -5.94 21.02
CA LEU A 71 17.86 -5.81 21.80
C LEU A 71 17.25 -4.39 21.78
N GLY A 72 18.05 -3.35 21.54
CA GLY A 72 17.59 -1.96 21.36
C GLY A 72 17.82 -1.43 19.95
N GLY A 73 17.67 -2.31 18.95
CA GLY A 73 17.96 -2.00 17.56
C GLY A 73 16.83 -1.27 16.82
N ALA A 74 16.96 -1.31 15.49
CA ALA A 74 16.03 -0.76 14.52
C ALA A 74 14.60 -1.26 14.71
N SER A 75 14.43 -2.55 15.01
CA SER A 75 13.15 -3.19 15.27
C SER A 75 12.43 -2.57 16.45
N LEU A 76 13.10 -2.29 17.57
CA LEU A 76 12.44 -1.73 18.74
C LEU A 76 11.90 -0.32 18.47
N HIS A 77 12.69 0.51 17.77
CA HIS A 77 12.23 1.82 17.30
C HIS A 77 11.13 1.71 16.23
N LEU A 78 11.21 0.72 15.34
CA LEU A 78 10.18 0.43 14.34
C LEU A 78 8.87 0.01 15.02
N SER A 79 8.92 -0.96 15.93
CA SER A 79 7.80 -1.42 16.74
C SER A 79 7.22 -0.25 17.53
N ASN A 80 8.05 0.62 18.13
CA ASN A 80 7.58 1.82 18.82
C ASN A 80 6.85 2.81 17.90
N ALA A 81 7.43 3.11 16.73
CA ALA A 81 6.77 3.98 15.74
C ALA A 81 5.44 3.38 15.25
N VAL A 82 5.42 2.06 15.04
CA VAL A 82 4.24 1.31 14.59
C VAL A 82 3.14 1.33 15.66
N THR A 83 3.46 1.13 16.95
CA THR A 83 2.43 1.16 18.00
C THR A 83 1.82 2.55 18.18
N TRP A 84 2.62 3.62 18.05
CA TRP A 84 2.10 4.99 18.03
C TRP A 84 1.22 5.28 16.80
N MET A 85 1.60 4.78 15.62
CA MET A 85 0.79 4.89 14.42
C MET A 85 -0.57 4.18 14.61
N VAL A 86 -0.56 2.97 15.16
CA VAL A 86 -1.77 2.20 15.45
C VAL A 86 -2.66 2.89 16.48
N PHE A 87 -2.08 3.46 17.54
CA PHE A 87 -2.82 4.30 18.48
C PHE A 87 -3.48 5.49 17.78
N GLY A 88 -2.76 6.19 16.90
CA GLY A 88 -3.31 7.29 16.10
C GLY A 88 -4.50 6.84 15.24
N MET A 89 -4.44 5.66 14.63
CA MET A 89 -5.55 5.09 13.87
C MET A 89 -6.76 4.78 14.76
N HIS A 90 -6.56 4.16 15.92
CA HIS A 90 -7.64 3.91 16.87
C HIS A 90 -8.26 5.21 17.39
N LEU A 91 -7.46 6.26 17.58
CA LEU A 91 -7.95 7.59 17.97
C LEU A 91 -8.84 8.20 16.88
N ILE A 92 -8.43 8.12 15.60
CA ILE A 92 -9.25 8.56 14.47
C ILE A 92 -10.56 7.78 14.44
N ASN A 93 -10.52 6.45 14.50
CA ASN A 93 -11.72 5.61 14.51
C ASN A 93 -12.64 5.90 15.70
N PHE A 94 -12.09 6.26 16.85
CA PHE A 94 -12.85 6.65 18.03
C PHE A 94 -13.54 8.00 17.85
N VAL A 95 -12.84 8.99 17.29
CA VAL A 95 -13.42 10.31 16.97
C VAL A 95 -14.52 10.19 15.92
N GLU A 96 -14.30 9.39 14.86
CA GLU A 96 -15.32 9.13 13.83
C GLU A 96 -16.57 8.48 14.42
N LEU A 97 -16.41 7.51 15.34
CA LEU A 97 -17.53 6.92 16.07
C LEU A 97 -18.33 8.00 16.84
N LEU A 98 -17.65 8.89 17.56
CA LEU A 98 -18.35 9.96 18.31
C LEU A 98 -19.10 10.92 17.37
N GLN A 99 -18.55 11.21 16.19
CA GLN A 99 -19.21 12.07 15.19
C GLN A 99 -20.46 11.41 14.60
N LEU A 100 -20.42 10.09 14.35
CA LEU A 100 -21.57 9.33 13.84
C LEU A 100 -22.76 9.35 14.81
N PHE A 101 -22.50 9.45 16.11
CA PHE A 101 -23.52 9.39 17.16
C PHE A 101 -23.77 10.72 17.87
N ARG A 102 -23.55 11.87 17.19
CA ARG A 102 -23.62 13.24 17.74
C ARG A 102 -24.88 13.61 18.56
N ASN A 103 -25.97 12.84 18.47
CA ASN A 103 -27.13 12.85 19.38
C ASN A 103 -27.56 11.41 19.74
N PRO A 104 -26.91 10.75 20.71
CA PRO A 104 -27.19 9.35 20.99
C PRO A 104 -28.37 9.24 21.95
N GLY A 105 -29.53 8.80 21.44
CA GLY A 105 -30.50 8.09 22.28
C GLY A 105 -29.88 6.78 22.78
N SER A 106 -30.33 6.25 23.92
CA SER A 106 -29.77 5.04 24.56
C SER A 106 -29.67 3.81 23.65
N ASN A 107 -30.49 3.75 22.59
CA ASN A 107 -30.51 2.70 21.57
C ASN A 107 -30.34 3.25 20.13
N ALA A 108 -29.53 4.30 19.95
CA ALA A 108 -29.20 4.78 18.61
C ALA A 108 -28.57 3.64 17.80
N THR A 109 -29.21 3.29 16.67
CA THR A 109 -28.67 2.35 15.70
C THR A 109 -28.33 3.10 14.43
N VAL A 110 -27.08 2.97 13.98
CA VAL A 110 -26.64 3.54 12.71
C VAL A 110 -26.69 2.43 11.68
N SER A 111 -27.35 2.70 10.54
CA SER A 111 -27.28 1.83 9.37
C SER A 111 -26.11 2.26 8.50
N LEU A 112 -25.09 1.42 8.41
CA LEU A 112 -23.95 1.65 7.52
C LEU A 112 -24.23 1.06 6.13
N SER A 113 -23.78 1.75 5.09
CA SER A 113 -23.64 1.16 3.76
C SER A 113 -22.50 0.12 3.74
N MET A 114 -22.47 -0.75 2.73
CA MET A 114 -21.44 -1.80 2.62
C MET A 114 -20.02 -1.21 2.59
N GLY A 115 -19.80 -0.12 1.85
CA GLY A 115 -18.49 0.54 1.77
C GLY A 115 -18.05 1.20 3.09
N GLU A 116 -19.00 1.77 3.85
CA GLU A 116 -18.68 2.31 5.19
C GLU A 116 -18.35 1.19 6.19
N LEU A 117 -19.04 0.04 6.09
CA LEU A 117 -18.72 -1.14 6.89
C LEU A 117 -17.33 -1.69 6.56
N GLU A 118 -16.96 -1.72 5.28
CA GLU A 118 -15.63 -2.15 4.84
C GLU A 118 -14.55 -1.22 5.36
N ARG A 119 -14.74 0.11 5.28
CA ARG A 119 -13.81 1.09 5.84
C ARG A 119 -13.64 0.91 7.35
N VAL A 120 -14.73 0.75 8.10
CA VAL A 120 -14.67 0.52 9.56
C VAL A 120 -13.96 -0.80 9.85
N ARG A 121 -14.25 -1.85 9.08
CA ARG A 121 -13.61 -3.17 9.21
C ARG A 121 -12.10 -3.10 8.96
N GLU A 122 -11.68 -2.46 7.88
CA GLU A 122 -10.26 -2.27 7.54
C GLU A 122 -9.53 -1.45 8.61
N GLY A 123 -10.19 -0.41 9.14
CA GLY A 123 -9.67 0.40 10.24
C GLY A 123 -9.38 -0.38 11.53
N HIS A 124 -10.02 -1.54 11.74
CA HIS A 124 -9.77 -2.42 12.90
C HIS A 124 -8.87 -3.61 12.57
N ILE A 125 -9.04 -4.23 11.39
CA ILE A 125 -8.23 -5.39 10.98
C ILE A 125 -6.77 -4.97 10.78
N PHE A 126 -6.51 -3.80 10.22
CA PHE A 126 -5.15 -3.34 9.95
C PHE A 126 -4.29 -3.24 11.23
N PRO A 127 -4.71 -2.51 12.29
CA PRO A 127 -4.05 -2.54 13.59
C PRO A 127 -3.77 -3.95 14.13
N ILE A 128 -4.74 -4.85 14.06
CA ILE A 128 -4.62 -6.21 14.60
C ILE A 128 -3.56 -7.00 13.82
N ALA A 129 -3.57 -6.92 12.49
CA ALA A 129 -2.57 -7.56 11.65
C ALA A 129 -1.17 -7.03 11.96
N VAL A 130 -1.03 -5.71 12.11
CA VAL A 130 0.23 -5.06 12.44
C VAL A 130 0.76 -5.50 13.81
N TYR A 131 -0.08 -5.54 14.86
CA TYR A 131 0.31 -6.05 16.18
C TYR A 131 0.68 -7.54 16.15
N SER A 132 -0.10 -8.36 15.45
CA SER A 132 0.18 -9.79 15.34
C SER A 132 1.49 -10.04 14.61
N PHE A 133 1.80 -9.26 13.58
CA PHE A 133 3.08 -9.31 12.87
C PHE A 133 4.24 -8.91 13.77
N ASP A 134 4.09 -7.83 14.54
CA ASP A 134 5.14 -7.37 15.47
C ASP A 134 5.48 -8.42 16.54
N VAL A 135 4.45 -9.06 17.11
CA VAL A 135 4.63 -10.15 18.09
C VAL A 135 5.35 -11.34 17.45
N VAL A 136 4.92 -11.76 16.25
CA VAL A 136 5.56 -12.89 15.57
C VAL A 136 6.99 -12.56 15.18
N MET A 137 7.26 -11.36 14.68
CA MET A 137 8.60 -10.90 14.35
C MET A 137 9.53 -11.00 15.56
N ASN A 138 9.16 -10.39 16.69
CA ASN A 138 10.00 -10.39 17.88
C ASN A 138 10.21 -11.81 18.44
N LEU A 139 9.16 -12.63 18.49
CA LEU A 139 9.28 -14.03 18.91
C LEU A 139 10.24 -14.81 17.99
N SER A 140 10.16 -14.55 16.69
CA SER A 140 10.98 -15.23 15.68
C SER A 140 12.45 -14.88 15.80
N ILE A 141 12.75 -13.60 16.04
CA ILE A 141 14.12 -13.14 16.25
C ILE A 141 14.73 -13.83 17.48
N VAL A 142 13.97 -13.94 18.58
CA VAL A 142 14.44 -14.65 19.80
C VAL A 142 14.70 -16.12 19.53
N ILE A 143 13.81 -16.81 18.80
CA ILE A 143 13.98 -18.21 18.42
C ILE A 143 15.24 -18.40 17.56
N LEU A 144 15.47 -17.54 16.57
CA LEU A 144 16.65 -17.58 15.72
C LEU A 144 17.94 -17.33 16.52
N CYS A 145 17.93 -16.38 17.45
CA CYS A 145 19.06 -16.16 18.37
C CYS A 145 19.38 -17.43 19.17
N TYR A 146 18.35 -18.14 19.64
CA TYR A 146 18.52 -19.34 20.44
C TYR A 146 19.08 -20.53 19.63
N PHE A 147 18.51 -20.80 18.44
CA PHE A 147 18.90 -21.94 17.62
C PHE A 147 20.22 -21.73 16.88
N GLU A 148 20.39 -20.57 16.23
CA GLU A 148 21.56 -20.31 15.39
C GLU A 148 22.71 -19.63 16.14
N LYS A 149 22.51 -19.33 17.44
CA LYS A 149 23.46 -18.56 18.28
C LYS A 149 23.85 -17.22 17.65
N TRP A 150 22.93 -16.64 16.88
CA TRP A 150 23.13 -15.34 16.26
C TRP A 150 22.92 -14.22 17.27
N SER A 151 23.62 -13.11 17.07
CA SER A 151 23.24 -11.87 17.74
C SER A 151 21.88 -11.41 17.21
N PHE A 152 21.07 -10.79 18.06
CA PHE A 152 19.74 -10.30 17.71
C PHE A 152 19.74 -9.44 16.44
N ARG A 153 20.76 -8.58 16.24
CA ARG A 153 20.95 -7.78 15.02
C ARG A 153 20.90 -8.62 13.74
N TRP A 154 21.58 -9.76 13.72
CA TRP A 154 21.67 -10.62 12.54
C TRP A 154 20.40 -11.45 12.37
N ALA A 155 19.81 -11.92 13.47
CA ALA A 155 18.52 -12.61 13.44
C ALA A 155 17.38 -11.71 12.94
N GLU A 156 17.37 -10.43 13.33
CA GLU A 156 16.45 -9.41 12.87
C GLU A 156 16.60 -9.13 11.37
N GLN A 157 17.82 -8.86 10.90
CA GLN A 157 18.10 -8.65 9.49
C GLN A 157 17.71 -9.87 8.65
N TRP A 158 18.05 -11.07 9.11
CA TRP A 158 17.68 -12.32 8.45
C TRP A 158 16.16 -12.52 8.40
N TYR A 159 15.45 -12.25 9.51
CA TYR A 159 13.99 -12.34 9.57
C TYR A 159 13.36 -11.40 8.55
N PHE A 160 13.75 -10.12 8.58
CA PHE A 160 13.24 -9.13 7.64
C PHE A 160 13.49 -9.54 6.18
N ALA A 161 14.71 -9.92 5.83
CA ALA A 161 15.06 -10.31 4.47
C ALA A 161 14.27 -11.52 3.99
N THR A 162 13.97 -12.48 4.87
CA THR A 162 13.17 -13.67 4.56
C THR A 162 11.70 -13.31 4.34
N ILE A 163 11.10 -12.53 5.24
CA ILE A 163 9.67 -12.21 5.19
C ILE A 163 9.33 -11.24 4.04
N THR A 164 10.25 -10.33 3.72
CA THR A 164 10.13 -9.42 2.58
C THR A 164 10.52 -10.03 1.23
N THR A 165 10.87 -11.33 1.23
CA THR A 165 11.33 -12.10 0.06
C THR A 165 12.56 -11.53 -0.65
N ILE A 166 13.30 -10.61 -0.04
CA ILE A 166 14.53 -10.07 -0.64
C ILE A 166 15.63 -11.13 -0.55
N GLY A 167 15.80 -11.78 0.61
CA GLY A 167 16.76 -12.88 0.77
C GLY A 167 18.23 -12.49 1.00
N PHE A 168 18.55 -11.21 1.21
CA PHE A 168 19.93 -10.82 1.58
C PHE A 168 20.23 -11.15 3.05
N SER A 169 21.21 -12.01 3.28
CA SER A 169 21.79 -12.20 4.61
C SER A 169 23.26 -12.53 4.51
N GLN A 170 24.06 -11.96 5.40
CA GLN A 170 25.47 -12.33 5.57
C GLN A 170 25.61 -13.77 6.11
N TYR A 171 24.63 -14.25 6.88
CA TYR A 171 24.65 -15.56 7.50
C TYR A 171 23.48 -16.42 7.01
N GLY A 172 23.79 -17.62 6.53
CA GLY A 172 22.80 -18.65 6.23
C GLY A 172 22.52 -19.54 7.43
N LEU A 173 21.32 -20.12 7.48
CA LEU A 173 20.92 -21.07 8.52
C LEU A 173 21.82 -22.31 8.50
N LYS A 174 22.44 -22.61 9.63
CA LYS A 174 23.33 -23.76 9.77
C LYS A 174 22.61 -24.95 10.37
N THR A 175 21.71 -24.71 11.32
CA THR A 175 21.02 -25.79 12.05
C THR A 175 19.83 -26.33 11.27
N ASP A 176 19.56 -27.63 11.40
CA ASP A 176 18.40 -28.23 10.75
C ASP A 176 17.07 -27.74 11.35
N LEU A 177 17.06 -27.44 12.65
CA LEU A 177 15.92 -26.79 13.31
C LEU A 177 15.68 -25.38 12.75
N GLY A 178 16.72 -24.59 12.53
CA GLY A 178 16.62 -23.27 11.90
C GLY A 178 16.06 -23.36 10.48
N LYS A 179 16.48 -24.35 9.68
CA LYS A 179 15.96 -24.60 8.32
C LYS A 179 14.47 -24.98 8.33
N ILE A 180 14.06 -25.89 9.22
CA ILE A 180 12.63 -26.28 9.36
C ILE A 180 11.81 -25.06 9.80
N TYR A 181 12.31 -24.31 10.78
CA TYR A 181 11.67 -23.09 11.26
C TYR A 181 11.47 -22.06 10.15
N CYS A 182 12.49 -21.85 9.31
CA CYS A 182 12.43 -20.97 8.15
C CYS A 182 11.34 -21.35 7.15
N GLN A 183 11.12 -22.65 6.89
CA GLN A 183 10.10 -23.08 5.94
C GLN A 183 8.69 -22.71 6.43
N ILE A 184 8.42 -22.92 7.73
CA ILE A 184 7.13 -22.61 8.34
C ILE A 184 6.93 -21.10 8.44
N LEU A 185 7.92 -20.42 9.01
CA LEU A 185 7.85 -18.99 9.26
C LEU A 185 7.90 -18.17 7.97
N GLY A 186 8.69 -18.59 6.98
CA GLY A 186 8.81 -17.90 5.70
C GLY A 186 7.44 -17.82 5.01
N VAL A 187 6.69 -18.92 4.97
CA VAL A 187 5.34 -18.94 4.39
C VAL A 187 4.38 -18.09 5.21
N TYR A 188 4.32 -18.32 6.53
CA TYR A 188 3.40 -17.58 7.40
C TYR A 188 3.67 -16.07 7.38
N GLY A 189 4.93 -15.67 7.61
CA GLY A 189 5.31 -14.27 7.73
C GLY A 189 5.19 -13.54 6.39
N PHE A 190 5.52 -14.17 5.25
CA PHE A 190 5.27 -13.57 3.94
C PHE A 190 3.79 -13.32 3.69
N LEU A 191 2.92 -14.30 3.95
CA LEU A 191 1.47 -14.14 3.79
C LEU A 191 0.94 -13.05 4.73
N HIS A 192 1.47 -12.98 5.95
CA HIS A 192 1.10 -11.96 6.91
C HIS A 192 1.51 -10.56 6.46
N LEU A 193 2.76 -10.38 6.01
CA LEU A 193 3.26 -9.12 5.45
C LEU A 193 2.47 -8.71 4.20
N ALA A 194 2.19 -9.65 3.30
CA ALA A 194 1.39 -9.42 2.09
C ALA A 194 -0.03 -8.94 2.44
N THR A 195 -0.63 -9.48 3.51
CA THR A 195 -1.94 -9.03 4.00
C THR A 195 -1.87 -7.59 4.52
N ILE A 196 -0.85 -7.26 5.31
CA ILE A 196 -0.64 -5.90 5.84
C ILE A 196 -0.44 -4.91 4.69
N LEU A 197 0.45 -5.23 3.74
CA LEU A 197 0.71 -4.41 2.55
C LEU A 197 -0.54 -4.26 1.68
N GLY A 198 -1.34 -5.31 1.51
CA GLY A 198 -2.57 -5.27 0.74
C GLY A 198 -3.62 -4.34 1.35
N ILE A 199 -3.86 -4.44 2.66
CA ILE A 199 -4.81 -3.56 3.37
C ILE A 199 -4.29 -2.12 3.36
N PHE A 200 -3.00 -1.91 3.65
CA PHE A 200 -2.38 -0.58 3.62
C PHE A 200 -2.49 0.07 2.24
N ALA A 201 -2.19 -0.68 1.18
CA ALA A 201 -2.30 -0.21 -0.19
C ALA A 201 -3.75 0.18 -0.52
N GLY A 202 -4.75 -0.61 -0.10
CA GLY A 202 -6.16 -0.25 -0.23
C GLY A 202 -6.47 1.10 0.41
N MET A 203 -6.11 1.28 1.68
CA MET A 203 -6.34 2.52 2.43
C MET A 203 -5.68 3.74 1.77
N VAL A 204 -4.43 3.60 1.30
CA VAL A 204 -3.69 4.68 0.65
C VAL A 204 -4.27 5.00 -0.72
N LEU A 205 -4.56 3.99 -1.54
CA LEU A 205 -5.12 4.17 -2.88
C LEU A 205 -6.50 4.83 -2.81
N ASP A 206 -7.35 4.43 -1.87
CA ASP A 206 -8.66 5.04 -1.66
C ASP A 206 -8.54 6.50 -1.19
N SER A 207 -7.60 6.77 -0.29
CA SER A 207 -7.31 8.13 0.17
C SER A 207 -6.81 9.03 -0.97
N LEU A 208 -5.90 8.52 -1.81
CA LEU A 208 -5.36 9.24 -2.96
C LEU A 208 -6.44 9.46 -4.03
N LYS A 209 -7.21 8.42 -4.36
CA LYS A 209 -8.30 8.49 -5.34
C LYS A 209 -9.34 9.52 -4.94
N THR A 210 -9.77 9.51 -3.67
CA THR A 210 -10.74 10.49 -3.14
C THR A 210 -10.20 11.91 -3.24
N ARG A 211 -8.93 12.14 -2.91
CA ARG A 211 -8.29 13.47 -3.02
C ARG A 211 -8.16 13.92 -4.47
N VAL A 212 -7.79 13.02 -5.38
CA VAL A 212 -7.69 13.32 -6.81
C VAL A 212 -9.07 13.65 -7.37
N GLU A 213 -10.10 12.86 -7.05
CA GLU A 213 -11.48 13.14 -7.47
C GLU A 213 -11.98 14.47 -6.91
N PHE A 214 -11.71 14.77 -5.64
CA PHE A 214 -12.05 16.07 -5.04
C PHE A 214 -11.34 17.24 -5.73
N LEU A 215 -10.04 17.10 -5.99
CA LEU A 215 -9.28 18.11 -6.71
C LEU A 215 -9.84 18.29 -8.13
N VAL A 216 -10.07 17.21 -8.87
CA VAL A 216 -10.61 17.24 -10.24
C VAL A 216 -12.00 17.87 -10.27
N THR A 217 -12.88 17.54 -9.33
CA THR A 217 -14.23 18.12 -9.25
C THR A 217 -14.22 19.60 -8.85
N THR A 218 -13.39 20.00 -7.88
CA THR A 218 -13.16 21.41 -7.54
C THR A 218 -12.64 22.18 -8.74
N PHE A 219 -11.69 21.57 -9.47
CA PHE A 219 -11.14 22.12 -10.68
C PHE A 219 -12.17 22.26 -11.80
N ASP A 220 -13.09 21.31 -11.97
CA ASP A 220 -14.18 21.39 -12.94
C ASP A 220 -15.19 22.48 -12.54
N GLN A 221 -15.57 22.59 -11.27
CA GLN A 221 -16.44 23.66 -10.77
C GLN A 221 -15.85 25.07 -11.00
N ASP A 222 -14.56 25.26 -10.72
CA ASP A 222 -13.86 26.51 -11.02
C ASP A 222 -13.88 26.82 -12.52
N THR A 223 -13.80 25.79 -13.36
CA THR A 223 -13.82 25.94 -14.82
C THR A 223 -15.20 26.36 -15.29
N ASP A 224 -16.25 25.71 -14.82
CA ASP A 224 -17.64 26.06 -15.14
C ASP A 224 -17.99 27.47 -14.69
N GLN A 225 -17.52 27.90 -13.51
CA GLN A 225 -17.72 29.26 -13.02
C GLN A 225 -16.97 30.30 -13.86
N ILE A 226 -15.73 30.00 -14.28
CA ILE A 226 -14.94 30.86 -15.17
C ILE A 226 -15.57 30.91 -16.57
N GLU A 227 -16.09 29.79 -17.08
CA GLU A 227 -16.74 29.71 -18.39
C GLU A 227 -18.05 30.53 -18.37
N ARG A 228 -18.87 30.41 -17.32
CA ARG A 228 -20.03 31.27 -17.07
C ARG A 228 -19.66 32.76 -16.96
N LYS A 229 -18.55 33.11 -16.31
CA LYS A 229 -18.06 34.50 -16.23
C LYS A 229 -17.45 35.00 -17.55
N SER A 230 -16.95 34.11 -18.40
CA SER A 230 -16.36 34.43 -19.71
C SER A 230 -17.37 34.59 -20.85
N VAL A 231 -18.65 34.30 -20.61
CA VAL A 231 -19.76 34.76 -21.46
C VAL A 231 -19.84 36.31 -21.48
N VAL A 232 -19.19 36.98 -20.52
CA VAL A 232 -18.90 38.41 -20.58
C VAL A 232 -17.64 38.64 -21.44
N PRO A 233 -17.73 39.39 -22.56
CA PRO A 233 -16.60 39.54 -23.48
C PRO A 233 -15.48 40.37 -22.84
N GLY A 234 -14.33 39.75 -22.53
CA GLY A 234 -13.14 40.52 -22.10
C GLY A 234 -11.98 39.79 -21.41
N SER A 235 -12.09 38.54 -20.96
CA SER A 235 -11.04 37.92 -20.10
C SER A 235 -10.48 36.59 -20.68
N ILE A 236 -9.45 36.66 -21.54
CA ILE A 236 -8.95 35.49 -22.30
C ILE A 236 -7.59 34.92 -21.83
N LYS A 237 -6.83 35.55 -20.92
CA LYS A 237 -5.42 35.12 -20.70
C LYS A 237 -5.16 34.03 -19.65
N THR A 238 -5.97 33.88 -18.60
CA THR A 238 -5.65 32.97 -17.47
C THR A 238 -6.22 31.54 -17.60
N SER A 239 -7.23 31.34 -18.45
CA SER A 239 -7.93 30.05 -18.65
C SER A 239 -7.09 29.00 -19.43
N LYS A 240 -6.17 29.42 -20.31
CA LYS A 240 -5.42 28.51 -21.19
C LYS A 240 -4.34 27.67 -20.50
N PHE A 241 -3.76 28.14 -19.39
CA PHE A 241 -2.70 27.42 -18.67
C PHE A 241 -3.24 26.23 -17.86
N LYS A 242 -4.31 26.45 -17.08
CA LYS A 242 -4.97 25.40 -16.27
C LYS A 242 -5.60 24.29 -17.12
N SER A 243 -6.20 24.63 -18.26
CA SER A 243 -6.76 23.64 -19.21
C SER A 243 -5.69 22.81 -19.91
N ARG A 244 -4.51 23.40 -20.22
CA ARG A 244 -3.34 22.66 -20.71
C ARG A 244 -2.79 21.69 -19.67
N PHE A 245 -2.65 22.09 -18.41
CA PHE A 245 -2.14 21.22 -17.35
C PHE A 245 -3.04 20.01 -17.07
N ARG A 246 -4.37 20.18 -17.05
CA ARG A 246 -5.32 19.05 -16.91
C ARG A 246 -5.33 18.11 -18.11
N ARG A 247 -5.13 18.64 -19.32
CA ARG A 247 -5.02 17.84 -20.55
C ARG A 247 -3.66 17.13 -20.63
N PHE A 248 -2.61 17.76 -20.10
CA PHE A 248 -1.28 17.20 -19.91
C PHE A 248 -1.32 16.06 -18.89
N ALA A 249 -1.77 16.29 -17.65
CA ALA A 249 -1.85 15.26 -16.61
C ALA A 249 -2.66 14.01 -17.03
N ARG A 250 -3.79 14.18 -17.74
CA ARG A 250 -4.60 13.06 -18.27
C ARG A 250 -3.96 12.33 -19.47
N HIS A 251 -3.07 12.97 -20.22
CA HIS A 251 -2.31 12.30 -21.29
C HIS A 251 -0.94 11.79 -20.82
N HIS A 252 -0.51 12.13 -19.61
CA HIS A 252 0.81 11.82 -19.07
C HIS A 252 0.77 10.99 -17.78
N GLU A 253 -0.33 10.32 -17.45
CA GLU A 253 -0.41 9.39 -16.31
C GLU A 253 0.77 8.39 -16.28
N VAL A 254 1.20 7.94 -17.46
CA VAL A 254 2.39 7.09 -17.64
C VAL A 254 3.69 7.82 -17.25
N LEU A 255 3.86 9.08 -17.65
CA LEU A 255 5.04 9.87 -17.27
C LEU A 255 5.06 10.18 -15.78
N THR A 256 3.89 10.45 -15.18
CA THR A 256 3.77 10.66 -13.74
C THR A 256 4.19 9.40 -12.99
N MET A 257 3.74 8.22 -13.42
CA MET A 257 4.16 6.95 -12.82
C MET A 257 5.68 6.73 -12.97
N ILE A 258 6.23 6.94 -14.17
CA ILE A 258 7.66 6.83 -14.43
C ILE A 258 8.46 7.77 -13.51
N PHE A 259 7.99 9.01 -13.35
CA PHE A 259 8.61 9.98 -12.46
C PHE A 259 8.58 9.53 -11.00
N VAL A 260 7.45 9.02 -10.51
CA VAL A 260 7.34 8.53 -9.13
C VAL A 260 8.26 7.34 -8.88
N VAL A 261 8.30 6.35 -9.78
CA VAL A 261 9.20 5.20 -9.68
C VAL A 261 10.67 5.65 -9.68
N PHE A 262 11.02 6.55 -10.59
CA PHE A 262 12.37 7.11 -10.67
C PHE A 262 12.74 7.92 -9.41
N ALA A 263 11.80 8.70 -8.86
CA ALA A 263 12.02 9.48 -7.65
C ALA A 263 12.29 8.59 -6.43
N ILE A 264 11.56 7.48 -6.28
CA ILE A 264 11.78 6.51 -5.20
C ILE A 264 13.15 5.86 -5.34
N TRP A 265 13.49 5.38 -6.54
CA TRP A 265 14.81 4.82 -6.83
C TRP A 265 15.95 5.81 -6.52
N ALA A 266 15.81 7.05 -6.96
CA ALA A 266 16.81 8.09 -6.72
C ALA A 266 16.93 8.43 -5.22
N PHE A 267 15.80 8.54 -4.52
CA PHE A 267 15.76 8.77 -3.09
C PHE A 267 16.47 7.66 -2.30
N GLY A 268 16.18 6.40 -2.62
CA GLY A 268 16.88 5.26 -2.02
C GLY A 268 18.38 5.31 -2.30
N THR A 269 18.77 5.57 -3.55
CA THR A 269 20.17 5.60 -3.98
C THR A 269 20.98 6.67 -3.25
N ILE A 270 20.44 7.90 -3.16
CA ILE A 270 21.09 9.01 -2.45
C ILE A 270 21.18 8.70 -0.96
N SER A 271 20.11 8.15 -0.38
CA SER A 271 20.06 7.83 1.04
C SER A 271 21.11 6.79 1.43
N PHE A 272 21.18 5.66 0.73
CA PHE A 272 22.19 4.63 1.04
C PHE A 272 23.62 5.06 0.71
N ALA A 273 23.83 5.88 -0.32
CA ALA A 273 25.15 6.44 -0.59
C ALA A 273 25.66 7.28 0.58
N ILE A 274 24.78 8.05 1.24
CA ILE A 274 25.14 8.87 2.41
C ILE A 274 25.21 8.04 3.69
N ILE A 275 24.22 7.19 3.94
CA ILE A 275 24.06 6.46 5.21
C ILE A 275 25.13 5.37 5.36
N GLU A 276 25.46 4.66 4.29
CA GLU A 276 26.43 3.55 4.31
C GLU A 276 27.80 3.92 3.71
N ASP A 277 27.99 5.19 3.32
CA ASP A 277 29.19 5.69 2.63
C ASP A 277 29.54 4.87 1.37
N TRP A 278 28.52 4.46 0.62
CA TRP A 278 28.67 3.69 -0.61
C TRP A 278 28.81 4.60 -1.82
N ARG A 279 29.55 4.13 -2.84
CA ARG A 279 29.54 4.80 -4.16
C ARG A 279 28.12 4.79 -4.72
N TYR A 280 27.69 5.87 -5.35
CA TYR A 280 26.33 5.99 -5.94
C TYR A 280 25.93 4.80 -6.82
N VAL A 281 26.88 4.22 -7.57
CA VAL A 281 26.63 3.03 -8.41
C VAL A 281 26.30 1.80 -7.57
N GLN A 282 27.01 1.57 -6.46
CA GLN A 282 26.75 0.47 -5.54
C GLN A 282 25.41 0.66 -4.82
N ALA A 283 25.13 1.87 -4.34
CA ALA A 283 23.85 2.20 -3.71
C ALA A 283 22.67 2.02 -4.68
N SER A 284 22.82 2.45 -5.93
CA SER A 284 21.81 2.23 -6.98
C SER A 284 21.58 0.75 -7.26
N TYR A 285 22.66 -0.02 -7.42
CA TYR A 285 22.57 -1.47 -7.63
C TYR A 285 21.83 -2.16 -6.48
N PHE A 286 22.20 -1.82 -5.24
CA PHE A 286 21.52 -2.31 -4.05
C PHE A 286 20.03 -1.98 -4.03
N ILE A 287 19.66 -0.73 -4.31
CA ILE A 287 18.27 -0.30 -4.30
C ILE A 287 17.42 -1.02 -5.35
N VAL A 288 17.95 -1.21 -6.56
CA VAL A 288 17.24 -1.96 -7.60
C VAL A 288 16.99 -3.40 -7.13
N ASN A 289 17.98 -4.06 -6.53
CA ASN A 289 17.83 -5.42 -6.01
C ASN A 289 16.82 -5.51 -4.86
N VAL A 290 16.76 -4.50 -3.99
CA VAL A 290 15.75 -4.41 -2.92
C VAL A 290 14.36 -4.25 -3.51
N VAL A 291 14.15 -3.32 -4.44
CA VAL A 291 12.83 -3.07 -5.06
C VAL A 291 12.35 -4.27 -5.87
N LEU A 292 13.27 -4.98 -6.55
CA LEU A 292 12.96 -6.18 -7.32
C LEU A 292 12.89 -7.45 -6.47
N THR A 293 13.14 -7.37 -5.15
CA THR A 293 13.15 -8.52 -4.22
C THR A 293 14.11 -9.64 -4.66
N GLU A 294 15.24 -9.27 -5.27
CA GLU A 294 16.24 -10.24 -5.77
C GLU A 294 17.31 -10.55 -4.72
N GLY A 295 17.77 -9.52 -3.99
CA GLY A 295 18.64 -9.62 -2.83
C GLY A 295 19.94 -10.41 -2.99
N TYR A 296 20.79 -10.00 -3.93
CA TYR A 296 22.17 -10.49 -3.97
C TYR A 296 22.90 -10.26 -2.63
N MET A 297 23.71 -11.25 -2.22
CA MET A 297 24.36 -11.30 -0.90
C MET A 297 25.65 -10.46 -0.78
N ASP A 298 25.95 -9.59 -1.75
CA ASP A 298 27.19 -8.82 -1.82
C ASP A 298 27.13 -7.48 -1.08
N LEU A 299 25.95 -6.85 -1.00
CA LEU A 299 25.73 -5.59 -0.28
C LEU A 299 24.58 -5.72 0.73
N TYR A 300 24.79 -5.16 1.93
CA TYR A 300 23.77 -5.10 2.98
C TYR A 300 24.06 -3.95 3.96
N PRO A 301 23.02 -3.34 4.56
CA PRO A 301 23.18 -2.20 5.45
C PRO A 301 23.91 -2.59 6.74
N SER A 302 25.10 -2.04 6.91
CA SER A 302 25.98 -2.28 8.06
C SER A 302 25.73 -1.27 9.19
N THR A 303 25.22 -0.08 8.86
CA THR A 303 24.91 0.96 9.86
C THR A 303 23.54 0.72 10.51
N SER A 304 23.36 1.22 11.73
CA SER A 304 22.06 1.14 12.42
C SER A 304 20.98 1.94 11.69
N ILE A 305 21.34 3.11 11.19
CA ILE A 305 20.43 3.99 10.44
C ILE A 305 20.02 3.34 9.11
N GLY A 306 20.97 2.71 8.39
CA GLY A 306 20.68 2.02 7.13
C GLY A 306 19.74 0.83 7.30
N ARG A 307 19.86 0.10 8.42
CA ARG A 307 18.92 -0.98 8.78
C ARG A 307 17.52 -0.47 9.10
N ILE A 308 17.39 0.65 9.81
CA ILE A 308 16.08 1.29 10.02
C ILE A 308 15.51 1.75 8.68
N PHE A 309 16.33 2.43 7.88
CA PHE A 309 15.91 3.01 6.61
C PHE A 309 15.43 1.96 5.62
N ILE A 310 16.12 0.81 5.50
CA ILE A 310 15.69 -0.24 4.56
C ILE A 310 14.30 -0.80 4.91
N TYR A 311 13.94 -0.88 6.19
CA TYR A 311 12.64 -1.39 6.61
C TYR A 311 11.50 -0.50 6.12
N TYR A 312 11.62 0.81 6.31
CA TYR A 312 10.60 1.75 5.82
C TYR A 312 10.64 1.92 4.30
N TYR A 313 11.84 1.98 3.73
CA TYR A 313 12.03 2.17 2.30
C TYR A 313 11.47 1.00 1.49
N SER A 314 11.68 -0.25 1.93
CA SER A 314 11.18 -1.43 1.21
C SER A 314 9.66 -1.46 1.17
N LEU A 315 8.98 -1.23 2.31
CA LEU A 315 7.52 -1.21 2.41
C LEU A 315 6.90 -0.17 1.48
N LEU A 316 7.45 1.05 1.48
CA LEU A 316 7.00 2.12 0.59
C LEU A 316 7.23 1.76 -0.88
N SER A 317 8.42 1.25 -1.19
CA SER A 317 8.81 0.92 -2.56
C SER A 317 7.99 -0.22 -3.13
N TYR A 318 7.66 -1.24 -2.33
CA TYR A 318 6.81 -2.36 -2.76
C TYR A 318 5.40 -1.92 -3.10
N GLY A 319 4.81 -1.04 -2.29
CA GLY A 319 3.47 -0.50 -2.57
C GLY A 319 3.45 0.24 -3.90
N VAL A 320 4.44 1.10 -4.15
CA VAL A 320 4.53 1.85 -5.40
C VAL A 320 4.87 0.96 -6.59
N TRP A 321 5.76 -0.03 -6.42
CA TRP A 321 6.13 -0.98 -7.46
C TRP A 321 4.94 -1.86 -7.87
N ALA A 322 4.20 -2.41 -6.89
CA ALA A 322 2.99 -3.19 -7.13
C ALA A 322 1.90 -2.37 -7.84
N TYR A 323 1.74 -1.11 -7.44
CA TYR A 323 0.83 -0.17 -8.11
C TYR A 323 1.28 0.13 -9.55
N ALA A 324 2.58 0.35 -9.77
CA ALA A 324 3.13 0.61 -11.10
C ALA A 324 2.93 -0.58 -12.05
N ILE A 325 3.13 -1.81 -11.58
CA ILE A 325 2.84 -3.03 -12.34
C ILE A 325 1.34 -3.12 -12.67
N SER A 326 0.47 -2.93 -11.68
CA SER A 326 -0.99 -2.96 -11.89
C SER A 326 -1.43 -1.95 -12.94
N PHE A 327 -0.92 -0.72 -12.84
CA PHE A 327 -1.17 0.35 -13.81
C PHE A 327 -0.67 -0.01 -15.22
N LEU A 328 0.53 -0.58 -15.34
CA LEU A 328 1.09 -1.00 -16.62
C LEU A 328 0.23 -2.10 -17.27
N VAL A 329 -0.18 -3.11 -16.49
CA VAL A 329 -1.06 -4.19 -16.96
C VAL A 329 -2.38 -3.63 -17.48
N GLU A 330 -2.99 -2.69 -16.76
CA GLU A 330 -4.22 -2.03 -17.18
C GLU A 330 -4.04 -1.26 -18.50
N LYS A 331 -2.97 -0.47 -18.65
CA LYS A 331 -2.69 0.26 -19.89
C LYS A 331 -2.42 -0.67 -21.07
N LEU A 332 -1.67 -1.76 -20.87
CA LEU A 332 -1.42 -2.77 -21.90
C LEU A 332 -2.71 -3.49 -22.31
N HIS A 333 -3.58 -3.81 -21.35
CA HIS A 333 -4.88 -4.42 -21.61
C HIS A 333 -5.76 -3.48 -22.45
N ASN A 334 -5.88 -2.21 -22.03
CA ASN A 334 -6.69 -1.21 -22.72
C ASN A 334 -6.16 -0.89 -24.13
N ALA A 335 -4.84 -0.85 -24.31
CA ALA A 335 -4.22 -0.65 -25.63
C ALA A 335 -4.59 -1.79 -26.60
N LYS A 336 -4.54 -3.05 -26.15
CA LYS A 336 -4.96 -4.21 -26.95
C LYS A 336 -6.43 -4.12 -27.35
N VAL A 337 -7.32 -3.74 -26.43
CA VAL A 337 -8.75 -3.58 -26.70
C VAL A 337 -9.00 -2.52 -27.77
N VAL A 338 -8.30 -1.38 -27.71
CA VAL A 338 -8.42 -0.30 -28.72
C VAL A 338 -7.97 -0.77 -30.11
N VAL A 339 -6.87 -1.52 -30.21
CA VAL A 339 -6.37 -2.05 -31.49
C VAL A 339 -7.38 -3.01 -32.12
N VAL A 340 -7.92 -3.95 -31.34
CA VAL A 340 -8.93 -4.92 -31.81
C VAL A 340 -10.21 -4.20 -32.25
N ARG A 341 -10.68 -3.22 -31.48
CA ARG A 341 -11.88 -2.44 -31.82
C ARG A 341 -11.70 -1.61 -33.10
N ARG A 342 -10.52 -1.01 -33.30
CA ARG A 342 -10.19 -0.30 -34.55
C ARG A 342 -10.17 -1.24 -35.76
N GLN A 343 -9.57 -2.43 -35.63
CA GLN A 343 -9.60 -3.44 -36.69
C GLN A 343 -11.01 -3.89 -37.04
N ASN A 344 -11.86 -4.16 -36.03
CA ASN A 344 -13.25 -4.54 -36.28
C ASN A 344 -14.06 -3.41 -36.93
N ASN A 345 -13.94 -2.17 -36.44
CA ASN A 345 -14.63 -1.03 -37.05
C ASN A 345 -14.19 -0.80 -38.50
N HIS A 346 -12.90 -0.99 -38.80
CA HIS A 346 -12.40 -0.92 -40.17
C HIS A 346 -13.01 -2.02 -41.05
N ARG A 347 -13.03 -3.27 -40.59
CA ARG A 347 -13.67 -4.39 -41.31
C ARG A 347 -15.16 -4.14 -41.59
N ILE A 348 -15.92 -3.69 -40.57
CA ILE A 348 -17.34 -3.36 -40.73
C ILE A 348 -17.54 -2.23 -41.73
N SER A 349 -16.70 -1.18 -41.69
CA SER A 349 -16.80 -0.08 -42.66
C SER A 349 -16.52 -0.52 -44.10
N VAL A 350 -15.59 -1.46 -44.32
CA VAL A 350 -15.30 -2.02 -45.63
C VAL A 350 -16.45 -2.88 -46.13
N LEU A 351 -17.03 -3.72 -45.26
CA LEU A 351 -18.19 -4.56 -45.59
C LEU A 351 -19.43 -3.72 -45.92
N ALA A 352 -19.76 -2.71 -45.09
CA ALA A 352 -20.88 -1.80 -45.33
C ALA A 352 -20.72 -1.03 -46.66
N LYS A 353 -19.50 -0.59 -46.99
CA LYS A 353 -19.21 0.06 -48.27
C LYS A 353 -19.41 -0.91 -49.45
N ARG A 354 -19.01 -2.18 -49.32
CA ARG A 354 -19.18 -3.21 -50.35
C ARG A 354 -20.66 -3.52 -50.59
N GLU A 355 -21.45 -3.65 -49.53
CA GLU A 355 -22.89 -3.91 -49.59
C GLU A 355 -23.66 -2.73 -50.23
N SER A 356 -23.28 -1.50 -49.91
CA SER A 356 -23.85 -0.30 -50.55
C SER A 356 -23.57 -0.22 -52.06
N MET A 357 -22.42 -0.74 -52.53
CA MET A 357 -22.10 -0.80 -53.96
C MET A 357 -22.91 -1.89 -54.68
N ILE A 358 -23.15 -3.03 -54.03
CA ILE A 358 -23.98 -4.11 -54.58
C ILE A 358 -25.43 -3.63 -54.73
N ASN A 359 -26.01 -3.01 -53.70
CA ASN A 359 -27.39 -2.51 -53.75
C ASN A 359 -27.61 -1.38 -54.77
N ARG A 360 -26.58 -0.58 -55.07
CA ARG A 360 -26.63 0.42 -56.16
C ARG A 360 -26.51 -0.19 -57.54
N GLY A 361 -25.83 -1.33 -57.67
CA GLY A 361 -25.73 -2.07 -58.94
C GLY A 361 -27.00 -2.85 -59.29
N SER A 362 -27.77 -3.29 -58.30
CA SER A 362 -28.99 -4.08 -58.51
C SER A 362 -30.28 -3.25 -58.69
N SER A 363 -30.22 -1.93 -58.47
CA SER A 363 -31.37 -1.01 -58.61
C SER A 363 -31.35 -0.21 -59.92
N GLY A 364 -30.36 -0.44 -60.78
CA GLY A 364 -30.20 0.20 -62.09
C GLY A 364 -30.47 -0.71 -63.29
N VAL A 365 -31.07 -1.89 -63.07
CA VAL A 365 -31.60 -2.82 -64.08
C VAL A 365 -33.08 -2.98 -63.80
#